data_AF-A0A6S7HW82-F1
#
_entry.id   AF-A0A6S7HW82-F1
#
_cell.length_a   1.000
_cell.length_b   1.000
_cell.length_c   1.000
_cell.angle_alpha   90.00
_cell.angle_beta   90.00
_cell.angle_gamma   90.00
#
_symmetry.space_group_name_H-M   'P 1'
#
loop_
_entity.id
_entity.type
_entity.pdbx_description
1 polymer ?
#
loop_
_entity_poly.entity_id
_entity_poly.type
_entity_poly.pdbx_seq_one_letter_code
_entity_poly.pdbx_strand_id
1 'polypeptide(L)'
;MSETTKPDSENKSSKSLKCNVKNMILLQQALQKDVLSTWPLKKPFSSLRDLHLDKNNFWSAIKHENNERLQKTAEKVLQGKPVNVVVYGGSNTAGGGLQEDEKSIKGRFPIILQSWWDSVITPATGSRLNIKIIGIGGTSSSYYQFCYKVYLHHNNIDLVILDSSVNDRVALRFKNSTNINQSLPLEQFTRQLLNDHNNPA
;
A
#
# COMPACT_ATOMS: atom_id res chain seq x y z
N MET A 1 57.25 -0.86 -18.82
CA MET A 1 55.88 -0.41 -19.12
C MET A 1 54.93 -1.45 -18.56
N SER A 2 54.29 -1.17 -17.43
CA SER A 2 53.23 -2.02 -16.87
C SER A 2 52.05 -1.10 -16.51
N GLU A 3 51.08 -1.02 -17.41
CA GLU A 3 49.78 -0.42 -17.13
C GLU A 3 48.97 -1.39 -16.26
N THR A 4 48.91 -1.10 -14.97
CA THR A 4 47.94 -1.71 -14.06
C THR A 4 46.59 -1.02 -14.23
N THR A 5 45.66 -1.68 -14.89
CA THR A 5 44.24 -1.33 -14.92
C THR A 5 43.63 -1.42 -13.52
N LYS A 6 43.08 -0.30 -13.03
CA LYS A 6 42.25 -0.25 -11.80
C LYS A 6 40.90 -0.94 -12.03
N PRO A 7 40.32 -1.61 -11.01
CA PRO A 7 39.16 -2.49 -11.20
C PRO A 7 37.82 -1.75 -11.29
N ASP A 8 36.92 -2.28 -12.13
CA ASP A 8 35.55 -1.83 -12.45
C ASP A 8 34.55 -1.69 -11.28
N SER A 9 34.97 -1.97 -10.03
CA SER A 9 34.09 -1.99 -8.86
C SER A 9 33.77 -0.60 -8.29
N GLU A 10 34.74 0.32 -8.27
CA GLU A 10 34.54 1.70 -7.79
C GLU A 10 33.58 2.48 -8.69
N ASN A 11 33.62 2.21 -10.00
CA ASN A 11 32.82 2.91 -11.00
C ASN A 11 31.34 2.48 -10.98
N LYS A 12 31.05 1.20 -10.69
CA LYS A 12 29.67 0.71 -10.49
C LYS A 12 29.04 1.25 -9.20
N SER A 13 29.80 1.29 -8.10
CA SER A 13 29.32 1.80 -6.80
C SER A 13 28.98 3.29 -6.88
N SER A 14 29.88 4.11 -7.43
CA SER A 14 29.65 5.56 -7.61
C SER A 14 28.47 5.86 -8.53
N LYS A 15 28.30 5.09 -9.60
CA LYS A 15 27.18 5.25 -10.56
C LYS A 15 25.84 4.81 -9.95
N SER A 16 25.82 3.75 -9.15
CA SER A 16 24.64 3.29 -8.39
C SER A 16 24.23 4.33 -7.34
N LEU A 17 25.20 4.90 -6.60
CA LEU A 17 24.93 5.96 -5.61
C LEU A 17 24.35 7.22 -6.26
N LYS A 18 24.95 7.68 -7.38
CA LYS A 18 24.47 8.84 -8.14
C LYS A 18 23.08 8.61 -8.73
N CYS A 19 22.78 7.40 -9.19
CA CYS A 19 21.45 7.04 -9.69
C CYS A 19 20.40 7.08 -8.58
N ASN A 20 20.74 6.61 -7.37
CA ASN A 20 19.83 6.63 -6.22
C ASN A 20 19.53 8.07 -5.75
N VAL A 21 20.51 8.98 -5.74
CA VAL A 21 20.28 10.39 -5.37
C VAL A 21 19.36 11.09 -6.38
N LYS A 22 19.57 10.86 -7.69
CA LYS A 22 18.68 11.41 -8.73
C LYS A 22 17.24 10.89 -8.57
N ASN A 23 17.08 9.58 -8.39
CA ASN A 23 15.76 8.96 -8.20
C ASN A 23 15.07 9.49 -6.94
N MET A 24 15.83 9.73 -5.86
CA MET A 24 15.32 10.31 -4.62
C MET A 24 14.78 11.73 -4.82
N ILE A 25 15.51 12.59 -5.53
CA ILE A 25 15.05 13.95 -5.86
C ILE A 25 13.78 13.91 -6.72
N LEU A 26 13.78 13.08 -7.77
CA LEU A 26 12.62 12.93 -8.65
C LEU A 26 11.41 12.38 -7.90
N LEU A 27 11.61 11.40 -7.01
CA LEU A 27 10.57 10.85 -6.17
C LEU A 27 10.01 11.90 -5.22
N GLN A 28 10.86 12.68 -4.55
CA GLN A 28 10.43 13.76 -3.67
C GLN A 28 9.57 14.79 -4.41
N GLN A 29 9.99 15.21 -5.60
CA GLN A 29 9.21 16.12 -6.45
C GLN A 29 7.88 15.49 -6.90
N ALA A 30 7.90 14.20 -7.24
CA ALA A 30 6.70 13.48 -7.64
C ALA A 30 5.68 13.39 -6.49
N LEU A 31 6.13 13.10 -5.27
CA LEU A 31 5.30 13.02 -4.07
C LEU A 31 4.68 14.38 -3.65
N GLN A 32 5.23 15.49 -4.13
CA GLN A 32 4.68 16.84 -3.91
C GLN A 32 3.54 17.20 -4.89
N LYS A 33 3.30 16.39 -5.92
CA LYS A 33 2.19 16.61 -6.84
C LYS A 33 0.86 16.48 -6.10
N ASP A 34 -0.09 17.36 -6.44
CA ASP A 34 -1.44 17.28 -5.90
C ASP A 34 -2.07 15.93 -6.29
N VAL A 35 -2.49 15.15 -5.28
CA VAL A 35 -3.13 13.84 -5.46
C VAL A 35 -4.36 13.92 -6.38
N LEU A 36 -5.09 15.04 -6.35
CA LEU A 36 -6.28 15.26 -7.18
C LEU A 36 -5.93 15.45 -8.67
N SER A 37 -4.72 15.92 -8.98
CA SER A 37 -4.26 16.07 -10.37
C SER A 37 -4.10 14.73 -11.08
N THR A 38 -3.83 13.66 -10.30
CA THR A 38 -3.59 12.30 -10.77
C THR A 38 -4.78 11.36 -10.55
N TRP A 39 -5.83 11.84 -9.89
CA TRP A 39 -6.97 11.03 -9.48
C TRP A 39 -7.86 10.66 -10.68
N PRO A 40 -8.17 9.37 -10.93
CA PRO A 40 -8.98 8.95 -12.08
C PRO A 40 -10.41 9.51 -12.09
N LEU A 41 -11.00 9.74 -10.92
CA LEU A 41 -12.35 10.32 -10.76
C LEU A 41 -12.32 11.85 -10.54
N LYS A 42 -11.31 12.56 -11.06
CA LYS A 42 -11.15 14.02 -10.84
C LYS A 42 -12.29 14.88 -11.39
N LYS A 43 -13.11 14.32 -12.29
CA LYS A 43 -14.25 15.02 -12.90
C LYS A 43 -15.41 15.18 -11.91
N PRO A 44 -15.89 14.13 -11.23
CA PRO A 44 -16.91 14.29 -10.19
C PRO A 44 -16.37 14.90 -8.89
N PHE A 45 -15.08 14.74 -8.59
CA PHE A 45 -14.46 15.23 -7.35
C PHE A 45 -13.22 16.07 -7.69
N SER A 46 -13.42 17.38 -7.82
CA SER A 46 -12.42 18.33 -8.28
C SER A 46 -11.59 18.96 -7.16
N SER A 47 -12.07 18.84 -5.92
CA SER A 47 -11.44 19.40 -4.73
C SER A 47 -11.49 18.43 -3.55
N LEU A 48 -10.62 18.64 -2.54
CA LEU A 48 -10.69 17.87 -1.29
C LEU A 48 -12.01 18.10 -0.56
N ARG A 49 -12.62 19.28 -0.72
CA ARG A 49 -13.93 19.60 -0.15
C ARG A 49 -15.03 18.73 -0.75
N ASP A 50 -14.95 18.42 -2.05
CA ASP A 50 -15.90 17.53 -2.74
C ASP A 50 -15.84 16.09 -2.19
N LEU A 51 -14.71 15.74 -1.57
CA LEU A 51 -14.48 14.46 -0.90
C LEU A 51 -14.77 14.52 0.61
N HIS A 52 -15.25 15.66 1.12
CA HIS A 52 -15.40 15.95 2.55
C HIS A 52 -14.11 15.77 3.35
N LEU A 53 -12.98 16.08 2.71
CA LEU A 53 -11.66 15.94 3.28
C LEU A 53 -11.07 17.29 3.68
N ASP A 54 -10.48 17.34 4.88
CA ASP A 54 -9.70 18.47 5.39
C ASP A 54 -8.25 18.02 5.57
N LYS A 55 -7.31 18.76 4.97
CA LYS A 55 -5.87 18.47 5.07
C LYS A 55 -5.38 18.43 6.53
N ASN A 56 -5.93 19.26 7.41
CA ASN A 56 -5.54 19.29 8.82
C ASN A 56 -6.00 18.03 9.56
N ASN A 57 -7.18 17.51 9.22
CA ASN A 57 -7.71 16.28 9.80
C ASN A 57 -7.03 15.02 9.26
N PHE A 58 -6.45 15.08 8.06
CA PHE A 58 -5.68 13.96 7.51
C PHE A 58 -4.39 13.71 8.28
N TRP A 59 -3.61 14.76 8.53
CA TRP A 59 -2.33 14.60 9.21
C TRP A 59 -2.48 14.05 10.63
N SER A 60 -3.57 14.40 11.33
CA SER A 60 -3.85 13.86 12.67
C SER A 60 -4.25 12.38 12.66
N ALA A 61 -4.67 11.83 11.53
CA ALA A 61 -5.00 10.41 11.38
C ALA A 61 -3.77 9.51 11.15
N ILE A 62 -2.61 10.10 10.83
CA ILE A 62 -1.36 9.35 10.58
C ILE A 62 -0.64 9.13 11.90
N LYS A 63 -0.35 7.86 12.21
CA LYS A 63 0.53 7.48 13.32
C LYS A 63 1.83 6.91 12.78
N HIS A 64 2.95 7.47 13.23
CA HIS A 64 4.28 7.02 12.87
C HIS A 64 4.79 6.02 13.91
N GLU A 65 4.65 4.74 13.61
CA GLU A 65 5.22 3.64 14.39
C GLU A 65 6.55 3.16 13.76
N ASN A 66 7.08 2.01 14.20
CA ASN A 66 8.26 1.41 13.57
C ASN A 66 8.01 1.24 12.05
N ASN A 67 8.89 1.85 11.25
CA ASN A 67 8.77 1.90 9.80
C ASN A 67 9.95 1.24 9.06
N GLU A 68 10.76 0.42 9.72
CA GLU A 68 11.95 -0.21 9.11
C GLU A 68 11.60 -1.03 7.87
N ARG A 69 10.49 -1.79 7.91
CA ARG A 69 10.02 -2.59 6.76
C ARG A 69 9.54 -1.70 5.62
N LEU A 70 8.84 -0.60 5.94
CA LEU A 70 8.41 0.38 4.96
C LEU A 70 9.60 1.10 4.32
N GLN A 71 10.65 1.40 5.08
CA GLN A 71 11.90 1.96 4.56
C GLN A 71 12.57 1.01 3.56
N LYS A 72 12.65 -0.30 3.86
CA LYS A 72 13.14 -1.31 2.91
C LYS A 72 12.33 -1.37 1.62
N THR A 73 11.00 -1.23 1.72
CA THR A 73 10.14 -1.11 0.55
C THR A 73 10.44 0.17 -0.23
N ALA A 74 10.66 1.30 0.44
CA ALA A 74 11.07 2.55 -0.23
C ALA A 74 12.44 2.44 -0.91
N GLU A 75 13.42 1.76 -0.31
CA GLU A 75 14.71 1.46 -0.94
C GLU A 75 14.54 0.61 -2.21
N LYS A 76 13.65 -0.40 -2.16
CA LYS A 76 13.29 -1.21 -3.33
C LYS A 76 12.72 -0.35 -4.46
N VAL A 77 11.86 0.61 -4.12
CA VAL A 77 11.31 1.60 -5.06
C VAL A 77 12.42 2.45 -5.69
N LEU A 78 13.35 2.99 -4.89
CA LEU A 78 14.45 3.80 -5.39
C LEU A 78 15.38 3.04 -6.35
N GLN A 79 15.47 1.72 -6.18
CA GLN A 79 16.18 0.80 -7.08
C GLN A 79 15.39 0.46 -8.36
N GLY A 80 14.18 1.01 -8.53
CA GLY A 80 13.31 0.75 -9.68
C GLY A 80 12.73 -0.67 -9.71
N LYS A 81 12.78 -1.40 -8.60
CA LYS A 81 12.27 -2.78 -8.52
C LYS A 81 10.76 -2.77 -8.26
N PRO A 82 10.00 -3.73 -8.82
CA PRO A 82 8.56 -3.80 -8.61
C PRO A 82 8.21 -4.06 -7.14
N VAL A 83 7.13 -3.44 -6.67
CA VAL A 83 6.57 -3.63 -5.32
C VAL A 83 5.26 -4.42 -5.42
N ASN A 84 5.17 -5.50 -4.67
CA ASN A 84 3.99 -6.36 -4.59
C ASN A 84 3.20 -6.03 -3.33
N VAL A 85 1.98 -5.54 -3.52
CA VAL A 85 1.06 -5.15 -2.44
C VAL A 85 -0.09 -6.14 -2.37
N VAL A 86 -0.48 -6.50 -1.15
CA VAL A 86 -1.73 -7.21 -0.90
C VAL A 86 -2.66 -6.31 -0.09
N VAL A 87 -3.89 -6.16 -0.54
CA VAL A 87 -4.92 -5.40 0.18
C VAL A 87 -5.98 -6.37 0.68
N TYR A 88 -6.12 -6.47 2.00
CA TYR A 88 -7.21 -7.21 2.65
C TYR A 88 -8.27 -6.23 3.11
N GLY A 89 -9.54 -6.53 2.86
CA GLY A 89 -10.60 -5.69 3.41
C GLY A 89 -12.02 -6.10 3.10
N GLY A 90 -12.96 -5.29 3.54
CA GLY A 90 -14.38 -5.55 3.42
C GLY A 90 -14.98 -5.19 2.06
N SER A 91 -16.25 -4.78 2.09
CA SER A 91 -16.98 -4.29 0.92
C SER A 91 -16.34 -3.05 0.28
N ASN A 92 -15.70 -2.19 1.08
CA ASN A 92 -15.03 -0.98 0.57
C ASN A 92 -13.84 -1.34 -0.35
N THR A 93 -12.99 -2.28 0.09
CA THR A 93 -11.93 -2.85 -0.75
C THR A 93 -12.49 -3.58 -1.98
N ALA A 94 -13.59 -4.33 -1.81
CA ALA A 94 -14.23 -5.07 -2.90
C ALA A 94 -14.85 -4.17 -3.98
N GLY A 95 -15.21 -2.94 -3.62
CA GLY A 95 -15.93 -1.98 -4.48
C GLY A 95 -17.45 -2.08 -4.38
N GLY A 96 -17.98 -2.43 -3.21
CA GLY A 96 -19.41 -2.42 -2.95
C GLY A 96 -20.01 -1.04 -3.24
N GLY A 97 -21.22 -1.01 -3.83
CA GLY A 97 -21.88 0.21 -4.29
C GLY A 97 -21.37 0.70 -5.66
N LEU A 98 -20.06 0.69 -5.92
CA LEU A 98 -19.50 1.29 -7.14
C LEU A 98 -20.03 0.69 -8.46
N GLN A 99 -20.28 -0.62 -8.50
CA GLN A 99 -20.83 -1.24 -9.71
C GLN A 99 -22.28 -0.81 -9.98
N GLU A 100 -23.04 -0.46 -8.93
CA GLU A 100 -24.42 0.02 -9.03
C GLU A 100 -24.45 1.52 -9.29
N ASP A 101 -23.65 2.28 -8.54
CA ASP A 101 -23.61 3.75 -8.55
C ASP A 101 -22.87 4.32 -9.76
N GLU A 102 -21.74 3.72 -10.15
CA GLU A 102 -20.83 4.22 -11.19
C GLU A 102 -20.75 3.29 -12.42
N LYS A 103 -21.45 2.15 -12.41
CA LYS A 103 -21.35 1.09 -13.43
C LYS A 103 -19.91 0.62 -13.69
N SER A 104 -19.01 0.81 -12.71
CA SER A 104 -17.58 0.62 -12.87
C SER A 104 -16.89 0.36 -11.53
N ILE A 105 -16.04 -0.66 -11.49
CA ILE A 105 -15.18 -0.96 -10.33
C ILE A 105 -13.82 -0.25 -10.37
N LYS A 106 -13.64 0.71 -11.30
CA LYS A 106 -12.39 1.48 -11.42
C LYS A 106 -12.20 2.46 -10.26
N GLY A 107 -13.27 2.84 -9.57
CA GLY A 107 -13.24 3.70 -8.38
C GLY A 107 -12.76 3.00 -7.10
N ARG A 108 -12.45 1.70 -7.14
CA ARG A 108 -11.90 0.99 -5.97
C ARG A 108 -10.57 1.61 -5.56
N PHE A 109 -10.41 1.93 -4.28
CA PHE A 109 -9.20 2.60 -3.81
C PHE A 109 -7.88 1.86 -4.15
N PRO A 110 -7.79 0.51 -4.19
CA PRO A 110 -6.54 -0.13 -4.60
C PRO A 110 -6.24 0.13 -6.07
N ILE A 111 -7.25 0.22 -6.94
CA ILE A 111 -7.08 0.57 -8.35
C ILE A 111 -6.66 2.03 -8.49
N ILE A 112 -7.23 2.92 -7.69
CA ILE A 112 -6.82 4.34 -7.63
C ILE A 112 -5.37 4.46 -7.16
N LEU A 113 -4.96 3.70 -6.14
CA LEU A 113 -3.58 3.64 -5.65
C LEU A 113 -2.61 3.18 -6.75
N GLN A 114 -2.97 2.14 -7.52
CA GLN A 114 -2.16 1.68 -8.65
C GLN A 114 -2.03 2.76 -9.73
N SER A 115 -3.14 3.41 -10.09
CA SER A 115 -3.12 4.51 -11.08
C SER A 115 -2.30 5.72 -10.62
N TRP A 116 -2.36 6.05 -9.33
CA TRP A 116 -1.51 7.08 -8.74
C TRP A 116 -0.04 6.68 -8.82
N TRP A 117 0.28 5.43 -8.45
CA TRP A 117 1.65 4.92 -8.52
C TRP A 117 2.22 4.98 -9.94
N ASP A 118 1.44 4.56 -10.94
CA ASP A 118 1.87 4.56 -12.35
C ASP A 118 2.07 5.97 -12.92
N SER A 119 1.37 6.97 -12.40
CA SER A 119 1.48 8.36 -12.85
C SER A 119 2.51 9.19 -12.06
N VAL A 120 2.85 8.76 -10.84
CA VAL A 120 3.70 9.51 -9.91
C VAL A 120 5.04 8.81 -9.67
N ILE A 121 5.00 7.56 -9.23
CA ILE A 121 6.19 6.84 -8.74
C ILE A 121 6.95 6.16 -9.89
N THR A 122 6.23 5.48 -10.79
CA THR A 122 6.83 4.77 -11.93
C THR A 122 7.67 5.70 -12.82
N PRO A 123 7.23 6.91 -13.20
CA PRO A 123 8.05 7.80 -14.04
C PRO A 123 9.29 8.34 -13.33
N ALA A 124 9.25 8.48 -12.01
CA ALA A 124 10.37 9.00 -11.21
C ALA A 124 11.44 7.95 -10.94
N THR A 125 11.05 6.68 -10.81
CA THR A 125 11.92 5.62 -10.25
C THR A 125 12.05 4.38 -11.14
N GLY A 126 11.10 4.16 -12.06
CA GLY A 126 10.95 2.91 -12.81
C GLY A 126 10.22 1.79 -12.06
N SER A 127 9.98 1.95 -10.75
CA SER A 127 9.31 0.95 -9.91
C SER A 127 7.81 0.88 -10.22
N ARG A 128 7.31 -0.33 -10.51
CA ARG A 128 5.87 -0.59 -10.73
C ARG A 128 5.20 -1.16 -9.49
N LEU A 129 3.88 -1.00 -9.39
CA LEU A 129 3.06 -1.56 -8.32
C LEU A 129 2.19 -2.72 -8.81
N ASN A 130 2.37 -3.89 -8.22
CA ASN A 130 1.52 -5.05 -8.45
C ASN A 130 0.59 -5.21 -7.26
N ILE A 131 -0.72 -5.02 -7.45
CA ILE A 131 -1.70 -5.11 -6.36
C ILE A 131 -2.52 -6.40 -6.49
N LYS A 132 -2.55 -7.20 -5.42
CA LYS A 132 -3.53 -8.26 -5.21
C LYS A 132 -4.62 -7.76 -4.27
N ILE A 133 -5.86 -7.74 -4.76
CA ILE A 133 -7.02 -7.29 -4.01
C ILE A 133 -7.73 -8.51 -3.42
N ILE A 134 -7.89 -8.54 -2.11
CA ILE A 134 -8.63 -9.55 -1.35
C ILE A 134 -9.72 -8.80 -0.58
N GLY A 135 -10.71 -8.31 -1.33
CA GLY A 135 -11.89 -7.64 -0.80
C GLY A 135 -13.08 -8.60 -0.77
N ILE A 136 -13.63 -8.85 0.41
CA ILE A 136 -14.80 -9.72 0.57
C ILE A 136 -15.85 -8.99 1.42
N GLY A 137 -17.01 -8.72 0.83
CA GLY A 137 -18.10 -8.01 1.50
C GLY A 137 -18.52 -8.68 2.82
N GLY A 138 -18.80 -7.86 3.85
CA GLY A 138 -19.26 -8.34 5.15
C GLY A 138 -18.22 -9.10 5.99
N THR A 139 -16.96 -9.19 5.56
CA THR A 139 -15.91 -9.89 6.29
C THR A 139 -15.06 -8.96 7.14
N SER A 140 -14.58 -9.48 8.27
CA SER A 140 -13.72 -8.79 9.24
C SER A 140 -12.36 -9.47 9.34
N SER A 141 -11.45 -8.91 10.15
CA SER A 141 -10.14 -9.49 10.45
C SER A 141 -10.22 -10.95 10.94
N SER A 142 -11.30 -11.37 11.61
CA SER A 142 -11.46 -12.77 12.03
C SER A 142 -11.58 -13.76 10.89
N TYR A 143 -12.18 -13.34 9.76
CA TYR A 143 -12.22 -14.18 8.57
C TYR A 143 -10.81 -14.34 7.98
N TYR A 144 -10.08 -13.23 7.85
CA TYR A 144 -8.74 -13.24 7.28
C TYR A 144 -7.73 -13.95 8.15
N GLN A 145 -7.81 -13.81 9.48
CA GLN A 145 -7.00 -14.56 10.45
C GLN A 145 -7.12 -16.08 10.23
N PHE A 146 -8.34 -16.55 9.94
CA PHE A 146 -8.61 -17.97 9.70
C PHE A 146 -8.20 -18.41 8.28
N CYS A 147 -8.54 -17.62 7.26
CA CYS A 147 -8.37 -17.96 5.84
C CYS A 147 -7.02 -17.51 5.25
N TYR A 148 -6.14 -16.86 6.01
CA TYR A 148 -4.91 -16.22 5.53
C TYR A 148 -4.09 -17.07 4.56
N LYS A 149 -3.87 -18.35 4.89
CA LYS A 149 -3.06 -19.27 4.08
C LYS A 149 -3.60 -19.48 2.67
N VAL A 150 -4.92 -19.45 2.50
CA VAL A 150 -5.59 -19.61 1.19
C VAL A 150 -5.19 -18.49 0.23
N TYR A 151 -4.91 -17.30 0.75
CA TYR A 151 -4.60 -16.14 -0.07
C TYR A 151 -3.11 -15.89 -0.30
N LEU A 152 -2.24 -16.63 0.39
CA LEU A 152 -0.81 -16.36 0.44
C LEU A 152 0.07 -17.24 -0.44
N HIS A 153 -0.51 -18.11 -1.25
CA HIS A 153 0.26 -19.02 -2.08
C HIS A 153 1.24 -18.27 -3.02
N HIS A 154 2.54 -18.47 -2.74
CA HIS A 154 3.70 -18.27 -3.61
C HIS A 154 4.03 -16.85 -4.11
N ASN A 155 3.56 -15.81 -3.41
CA ASN A 155 3.89 -14.44 -3.79
C ASN A 155 4.88 -13.80 -2.80
N ASN A 156 5.94 -13.19 -3.33
CA ASN A 156 6.84 -12.32 -2.57
C ASN A 156 6.10 -11.00 -2.28
N ILE A 157 5.63 -10.80 -1.05
CA ILE A 157 4.83 -9.63 -0.65
C ILE A 157 5.74 -8.62 0.04
N ASP A 158 5.71 -7.38 -0.44
CA ASP A 158 6.51 -6.28 0.10
C ASP A 158 5.72 -5.39 1.07
N LEU A 159 4.41 -5.25 0.85
CA LEU A 159 3.53 -4.37 1.60
C LEU A 159 2.13 -4.97 1.74
N VAL A 160 1.54 -4.82 2.92
CA VAL A 160 0.16 -5.22 3.19
C VAL A 160 -0.66 -4.01 3.62
N ILE A 161 -1.86 -3.87 3.06
CA ILE A 161 -2.85 -2.87 3.48
C ILE A 161 -4.04 -3.60 4.10
N LEU A 162 -4.41 -3.20 5.31
CA LEU A 162 -5.56 -3.74 6.05
C LEU A 162 -6.70 -2.71 6.11
N ASP A 163 -7.77 -2.96 5.38
CA ASP A 163 -9.02 -2.19 5.35
C ASP A 163 -10.17 -3.00 5.96
N SER A 164 -10.06 -3.29 7.27
CA SER A 164 -11.06 -4.09 8.02
C SER A 164 -11.77 -3.33 9.14
N SER A 165 -11.36 -2.08 9.43
CA SER A 165 -11.78 -1.35 10.64
C SER A 165 -13.30 -1.22 10.80
N VAL A 166 -14.02 -0.93 9.71
CA VAL A 166 -15.49 -0.82 9.73
C VAL A 166 -16.14 -2.16 10.02
N ASN A 167 -15.68 -3.24 9.36
CA ASN A 167 -16.23 -4.57 9.54
C ASN A 167 -15.88 -5.17 10.90
N ASP A 168 -14.67 -4.91 11.41
CA ASP A 168 -14.26 -5.28 12.76
C ASP A 168 -15.21 -4.63 13.76
N ARG A 169 -15.39 -3.30 13.69
CA ARG A 169 -16.32 -2.56 14.55
C ARG A 169 -17.75 -3.10 14.49
N VAL A 170 -18.25 -3.43 13.31
CA VAL A 170 -19.59 -3.99 13.14
C VAL A 170 -19.69 -5.37 13.78
N ALA A 171 -18.70 -6.25 13.58
CA ALA A 171 -18.65 -7.55 14.22
C ALA A 171 -18.63 -7.45 15.76
N LEU A 172 -18.05 -6.38 16.32
CA LEU A 172 -18.07 -6.11 17.76
C LEU A 172 -19.48 -5.85 18.27
N ARG A 173 -20.30 -5.10 17.51
CA ARG A 173 -21.67 -4.73 17.91
C ARG A 173 -22.63 -5.90 17.93
N PHE A 174 -22.40 -6.90 17.08
CA PHE A 174 -23.27 -8.09 16.99
C PHE A 174 -22.90 -9.19 18.00
N LYS A 175 -21.76 -9.09 18.68
CA LYS A 175 -21.38 -10.01 19.74
C LYS A 175 -21.79 -9.42 21.10
N ASN A 176 -22.94 -9.84 21.62
CA ASN A 176 -23.43 -9.55 22.98
C ASN A 176 -22.56 -10.15 24.11
N SER A 177 -21.26 -10.35 23.90
CA SER A 177 -20.39 -11.06 24.83
C SER A 177 -19.37 -10.09 25.41
N THR A 178 -19.51 -9.82 26.71
CA THR A 178 -18.68 -8.90 27.50
C THR A 178 -17.28 -9.45 27.83
N ASN A 179 -16.97 -10.70 27.46
CA ASN A 179 -15.75 -11.41 27.88
C ASN A 179 -14.83 -11.86 26.73
N ILE A 180 -15.02 -11.39 25.50
CA ILE A 180 -14.15 -11.75 24.36
C ILE A 180 -13.25 -10.56 24.05
N ASN A 181 -11.92 -10.77 24.03
CA ASN A 181 -11.00 -9.77 23.49
C ASN A 181 -11.27 -9.60 21.99
N GLN A 182 -12.02 -8.55 21.68
CA GLN A 182 -12.55 -8.25 20.36
C GLN A 182 -11.47 -7.81 19.35
N SER A 183 -10.31 -7.38 19.83
CA SER A 183 -9.15 -7.03 19.00
C SER A 183 -8.26 -8.24 18.69
N LEU A 184 -8.48 -9.39 19.35
CA LEU A 184 -7.64 -10.57 19.20
C LEU A 184 -7.53 -11.06 17.74
N PRO A 185 -8.60 -11.12 16.93
CA PRO A 185 -8.45 -11.58 15.56
C PRO A 185 -7.58 -10.64 14.70
N LEU A 186 -7.69 -9.33 14.90
CA LEU A 186 -6.84 -8.34 14.23
C LEU A 186 -5.38 -8.47 14.68
N GLU A 187 -5.13 -8.64 15.98
CA GLU A 187 -3.79 -8.84 16.53
C GLU A 187 -3.14 -10.11 15.96
N GLN A 188 -3.86 -11.23 16.00
CA GLN A 188 -3.37 -12.51 15.49
C GLN A 188 -3.10 -12.46 13.99
N PHE A 189 -3.99 -11.83 13.22
CA PHE A 189 -3.80 -11.66 11.79
C PHE A 189 -2.58 -10.78 11.48
N THR A 190 -2.43 -9.67 12.21
CA THR A 190 -1.27 -8.79 12.09
C THR A 190 0.02 -9.54 12.41
N ARG A 191 0.03 -10.38 13.46
CA ARG A 191 1.20 -11.23 13.76
C ARG A 191 1.49 -12.26 12.69
N GLN A 192 0.48 -12.87 12.07
CA GLN A 192 0.69 -13.80 10.96
C GLN A 192 1.38 -13.08 9.80
N LEU A 193 0.92 -11.88 9.44
CA LEU A 193 1.52 -11.05 8.40
C LEU A 193 2.94 -10.62 8.73
N LEU A 194 3.17 -10.15 9.96
CA LEU A 194 4.48 -9.70 10.40
C LEU A 194 5.51 -10.84 10.47
N ASN A 195 5.07 -12.08 10.73
CA ASN A 195 5.92 -13.27 10.74
C ASN A 195 6.01 -13.98 9.38
N ASP A 196 5.42 -13.41 8.32
CA ASP A 196 5.62 -13.96 6.97
C ASP A 196 7.10 -13.90 6.57
N HIS A 197 7.55 -14.93 5.86
CA HIS A 197 8.93 -15.08 5.43
C HIS A 197 9.49 -13.88 4.65
N ASN A 198 8.65 -13.15 3.91
CA ASN A 198 9.08 -11.97 3.15
C ASN A 198 9.21 -10.71 4.01
N ASN A 199 8.83 -10.76 5.28
CA ASN A 199 8.80 -9.63 6.21
C ASN A 199 8.13 -8.38 5.61
N PRO A 200 6.87 -8.50 5.15
CA PRO A 200 6.17 -7.37 4.53
C PRO A 200 6.02 -6.21 5.50
N ALA A 201 5.99 -5.00 4.93
CA ALA A 201 5.59 -3.78 5.61
C ALA A 201 4.08 -3.78 5.90
#